data_AF-A0A968F0Y2-F1
#
_entry.id   AF-A0A968F0Y2-F1
#
_cell.length_a   1.000
_cell.length_b   1.000
_cell.length_c   1.000
_cell.angle_alpha   90.00
_cell.angle_beta   90.00
_cell.angle_gamma   90.00
#
_symmetry.space_group_name_H-M   'P 1'
#
loop_
_entity.id
_entity.type
_entity.pdbx_description
1 polymer ?
#
loop_
_entity_poly.entity_id
_entity_poly.type
_entity_poly.pdbx_seq_one_letter_code
_entity_poly.pdbx_strand_id
1 'polypeptide(L)'
;MKVPIQYALTYPNHLEAQWENLDLSAIQELTFESPDYDKFPSMTYAFQSLESGGTMPAVFNVANESAVYAFLDGLIGFHHIPTLVESAMSEHQVVDNPELSDIIETEKWTKTYIQHKLDEDFVNRK
;
A
#
# COMPACT_ATOMS: atom_id res chain seq x y z
N MET A 1 6.55 0.88 17.73
CA MET A 1 7.72 1.06 16.84
C MET A 1 9.08 1.15 17.53
N LYS A 2 9.21 1.53 18.82
CA LYS A 2 10.52 1.66 19.49
C LYS A 2 11.37 0.38 19.45
N VAL A 3 10.78 -0.78 19.75
CA VAL A 3 11.44 -2.09 19.74
C VAL A 3 12.00 -2.49 18.37
N PRO A 4 11.21 -2.56 17.28
CA PRO A 4 11.76 -2.94 15.97
C PRO A 4 12.78 -1.93 15.41
N ILE A 5 12.64 -0.62 15.70
CA ILE A 5 13.62 0.39 15.30
C ILE A 5 14.96 0.16 16.00
N GLN A 6 14.96 -0.06 17.32
CA GLN A 6 16.19 -0.32 18.06
C GLN A 6 16.90 -1.55 17.50
N TYR A 7 16.16 -2.65 17.33
CA TYR A 7 16.75 -3.88 16.81
C TYR A 7 17.35 -3.70 15.41
N ALA A 8 16.67 -2.98 14.51
CA ALA A 8 17.22 -2.67 13.18
C ALA A 8 18.53 -1.88 13.24
N LEU A 9 18.69 -0.97 14.21
CA LEU A 9 19.92 -0.18 14.40
C LEU A 9 21.04 -0.95 15.09
N THR A 10 20.69 -1.91 15.95
CA THR A 10 21.67 -2.60 16.82
C THR A 10 21.96 -4.02 16.36
N TYR A 11 21.27 -4.51 15.34
CA TYR A 11 21.43 -5.84 14.77
C TYR A 11 22.92 -6.18 14.54
N PRO A 12 23.39 -7.39 14.94
CA PRO A 12 22.62 -8.51 15.49
C PRO A 12 22.39 -8.43 17.01
N ASN A 13 22.83 -7.36 17.67
CA ASN A 13 22.78 -7.23 19.12
C ASN A 13 21.45 -6.65 19.60
N HIS A 14 21.04 -7.05 20.80
CA HIS A 14 19.98 -6.39 21.55
C HIS A 14 20.60 -5.44 22.56
N LEU A 15 20.14 -4.19 22.59
CA LEU A 15 20.49 -3.25 23.65
C LEU A 15 19.42 -3.26 24.73
N GLU A 16 19.83 -3.04 25.97
CA GLU A 16 18.88 -2.82 27.06
C GLU A 16 18.05 -1.57 26.78
N ALA A 17 16.75 -1.67 27.01
CA ALA A 17 15.80 -0.56 26.88
C ALA A 17 15.00 -0.45 28.18
N GLN A 18 14.76 0.78 28.62
CA GLN A 18 13.92 1.07 29.79
C GLN A 18 12.44 1.23 29.40
N TRP A 19 11.95 0.39 28.48
CA TRP A 19 10.55 0.40 28.05
C TRP A 19 9.78 -0.72 28.74
N GLU A 20 8.45 -0.59 28.76
CA GLU A 20 7.57 -1.63 29.30
C GLU A 20 7.75 -2.94 28.53
N ASN A 21 7.85 -4.04 29.27
CA ASN A 21 7.89 -5.37 28.70
C ASN A 21 6.46 -5.88 28.47
N LEU A 22 6.32 -6.74 27.45
CA LEU A 22 5.07 -7.45 27.20
C LEU A 22 4.78 -8.40 28.37
N ASP A 23 3.69 -8.16 29.10
CA ASP A 23 3.16 -9.07 30.09
C ASP A 23 2.02 -9.91 29.49
N LEU A 24 2.31 -11.16 29.13
CA LEU A 24 1.32 -12.07 28.57
C LEU A 24 0.24 -12.46 29.59
N SER A 25 0.50 -12.36 30.89
CA SER A 25 -0.50 -12.66 31.92
C SER A 25 -1.57 -11.57 32.05
N ALA A 26 -1.21 -10.33 31.69
CA ALA A 26 -2.14 -9.21 31.59
C ALA A 26 -2.96 -9.23 30.28
N ILE A 27 -2.53 -10.01 29.28
CA ILE A 27 -3.22 -10.18 28.01
C ILE A 27 -4.25 -11.29 28.16
N GLN A 28 -5.52 -10.95 27.91
CA GLN A 28 -6.64 -11.88 28.12
C GLN A 28 -6.69 -12.99 27.05
N GLU A 29 -6.62 -12.62 25.77
CA GLU A 29 -6.79 -13.56 24.66
C GLU A 29 -6.02 -13.10 23.42
N LEU A 30 -5.52 -14.06 22.64
CA LEU A 30 -4.98 -13.86 21.30
C LEU A 30 -5.82 -14.65 20.30
N THR A 31 -6.58 -13.93 19.48
CA THR A 31 -7.44 -14.53 18.45
C THR A 31 -6.78 -14.45 17.09
N PHE A 32 -7.09 -15.42 16.22
CA PHE A 32 -6.58 -15.49 14.86
C PHE A 32 -7.73 -15.81 13.91
N GLU A 33 -7.72 -15.18 12.74
CA GLU A 33 -8.69 -15.41 11.68
C GLU A 33 -8.01 -15.44 10.31
N SER A 34 -8.62 -16.13 9.37
CA SER A 34 -8.17 -16.09 7.98
C SER A 34 -8.53 -14.74 7.35
N PRO A 35 -7.66 -14.18 6.49
CA PRO A 35 -7.98 -12.96 5.76
C PRO A 35 -9.20 -13.16 4.85
N ASP A 36 -10.09 -12.17 4.83
CA ASP A 36 -11.25 -12.09 3.92
C ASP A 36 -10.87 -11.26 2.68
N TYR A 37 -10.50 -11.94 1.60
CA TYR A 37 -10.05 -11.31 0.35
C TYR A 37 -11.19 -10.68 -0.44
N ASP A 38 -12.43 -11.12 -0.26
CA ASP A 38 -13.60 -10.53 -0.92
C ASP A 38 -13.92 -9.17 -0.30
N LYS A 39 -13.80 -9.07 1.03
CA LYS A 39 -14.02 -7.82 1.77
C LYS A 39 -12.84 -6.83 1.65
N PHE A 40 -11.62 -7.34 1.52
CA PHE A 40 -10.39 -6.55 1.49
C PHE A 40 -9.53 -6.88 0.26
N PRO A 41 -9.99 -6.56 -0.96
CA PRO A 41 -9.33 -6.94 -2.21
C PRO A 41 -7.93 -6.35 -2.37
N SER A 42 -7.60 -5.25 -1.69
CA SER A 42 -6.24 -4.68 -1.68
C SER A 42 -5.16 -5.67 -1.23
N MET A 43 -5.49 -6.68 -0.41
CA MET A 43 -4.53 -7.75 -0.07
C MET A 43 -4.18 -8.60 -1.29
N THR A 44 -5.19 -8.96 -2.09
CA THR A 44 -4.99 -9.69 -3.35
C THR A 44 -4.11 -8.89 -4.30
N TYR A 45 -4.38 -7.60 -4.47
CA TYR A 45 -3.60 -6.73 -5.34
C TYR A 45 -2.15 -6.57 -4.85
N ALA A 46 -1.93 -6.48 -3.55
CA ALA A 46 -0.57 -6.45 -2.99
C ALA A 46 0.21 -7.72 -3.38
N PHE A 47 -0.38 -8.91 -3.21
CA PHE A 47 0.27 -10.17 -3.61
C PHE A 47 0.52 -10.24 -5.12
N GLN A 48 -0.46 -9.87 -5.94
CA GLN A 48 -0.30 -9.83 -7.40
C GLN A 48 0.81 -8.87 -7.84
N SER A 49 0.95 -7.72 -7.17
CA SER A 49 2.04 -6.77 -7.48
C SER A 49 3.41 -7.35 -7.17
N LEU A 50 3.52 -8.11 -6.08
CA LEU A 50 4.76 -8.79 -5.68
C LEU A 50 5.10 -9.95 -6.62
N GLU A 51 4.10 -10.75 -7.02
CA GLU A 51 4.27 -11.84 -7.99
C GLU A 51 4.69 -11.32 -9.37
N SER A 52 4.14 -10.18 -9.79
CA SER A 52 4.50 -9.53 -11.06
C SER A 52 5.92 -8.94 -11.01
N GLY A 53 6.33 -8.39 -9.87
CA GLY A 53 7.64 -7.77 -9.71
C GLY A 53 7.84 -6.53 -10.60
N GLY A 54 9.10 -6.25 -10.94
CA GLY A 54 9.45 -5.09 -11.76
C GLY A 54 8.93 -3.77 -11.19
N THR A 55 8.28 -2.98 -12.04
CA THR A 55 7.64 -1.71 -11.65
C THR A 55 6.27 -1.86 -10.99
N MET A 56 5.64 -3.05 -11.01
CA MET A 56 4.27 -3.21 -10.54
C MET A 56 4.06 -2.85 -9.05
N PRO A 57 4.97 -3.20 -8.12
CA PRO A 57 4.87 -2.76 -6.73
C PRO A 57 4.89 -1.23 -6.56
N ALA A 58 5.62 -0.52 -7.42
CA ALA A 58 5.66 0.94 -7.40
C ALA A 58 4.31 1.53 -7.84
N VAL A 59 3.69 0.98 -8.88
CA VAL A 59 2.33 1.36 -9.31
C VAL A 59 1.33 1.13 -8.18
N PHE A 60 1.33 -0.06 -7.58
CA PHE A 60 0.45 -0.39 -6.46
C PHE A 60 0.59 0.63 -5.32
N ASN A 61 1.83 0.93 -4.90
CA ASN A 61 2.09 1.86 -3.81
C ASN A 61 1.63 3.29 -4.13
N VAL A 62 1.99 3.80 -5.31
CA VAL A 62 1.68 5.19 -5.72
C VAL A 62 0.19 5.38 -5.99
N ALA A 63 -0.47 4.38 -6.58
CA ALA A 63 -1.92 4.40 -6.79
C ALA A 63 -2.66 4.40 -5.44
N ASN A 64 -2.23 3.55 -4.50
CA ASN A 64 -2.82 3.49 -3.17
C ASN A 64 -2.64 4.82 -2.41
N GLU A 65 -1.44 5.39 -2.42
CA GLU A 65 -1.18 6.69 -1.78
C GLU A 65 -2.07 7.79 -2.37
N SER A 66 -2.14 7.88 -3.71
CA SER A 66 -2.96 8.89 -4.39
C SER A 66 -4.47 8.72 -4.11
N ALA A 67 -4.97 7.48 -4.11
CA ALA A 67 -6.36 7.19 -3.80
C ALA A 67 -6.71 7.44 -2.32
N VAL A 68 -5.79 7.12 -1.39
CA VAL A 68 -5.97 7.42 0.04
C VAL A 68 -6.02 8.93 0.27
N TYR A 69 -5.16 9.74 -0.36
CA TYR A 69 -5.26 11.20 -0.27
C TYR A 69 -6.61 11.70 -0.79
N ALA A 70 -7.07 11.23 -1.95
CA ALA A 70 -8.38 11.58 -2.48
C ALA A 70 -9.52 11.19 -1.52
N PHE A 71 -9.42 10.04 -0.84
CA PHE A 71 -10.40 9.66 0.19
C PHE A 71 -10.36 10.61 1.40
N LEU A 72 -9.17 10.94 1.90
CA LEU A 72 -8.99 11.85 3.03
C LEU A 72 -9.48 13.28 2.71
N ASP A 73 -9.37 13.70 1.46
CA ASP A 73 -9.88 14.98 0.96
C ASP A 73 -11.39 14.95 0.64
N GLY A 74 -12.07 13.82 0.87
CA GLY A 74 -13.50 13.66 0.64
C GLY A 74 -13.92 13.58 -0.83
N LEU A 75 -12.96 13.35 -1.74
CA LEU A 75 -13.17 13.27 -3.18
C LEU A 75 -13.79 11.94 -3.60
N ILE A 76 -13.38 10.85 -2.94
CA ILE A 76 -13.89 9.49 -3.18
C ILE A 76 -14.33 8.83 -1.87
N GLY A 77 -15.21 7.85 -1.96
CA GLY A 77 -15.53 6.98 -0.83
C GLY A 77 -14.49 5.86 -0.66
N PHE A 78 -14.35 5.31 0.56
CA PHE A 78 -13.37 4.28 0.91
C PHE A 78 -13.30 3.09 -0.07
N HIS A 79 -14.45 2.61 -0.55
CA HIS A 79 -14.55 1.47 -1.47
C HIS A 79 -13.97 1.74 -2.87
N HIS A 80 -13.72 3.00 -3.26
CA HIS A 80 -13.10 3.33 -4.54
C HIS A 80 -11.58 3.15 -4.52
N ILE A 81 -10.94 3.14 -3.34
CA ILE A 81 -9.49 2.96 -3.21
C ILE A 81 -9.01 1.68 -3.90
N PRO A 82 -9.54 0.48 -3.56
CA PRO A 82 -9.12 -0.75 -4.23
C PRO A 82 -9.38 -0.73 -5.74
N THR A 83 -10.51 -0.15 -6.19
CA THR A 83 -10.85 -0.06 -7.62
C THR A 83 -9.86 0.80 -8.42
N LEU A 84 -9.45 1.94 -7.86
CA LEU A 84 -8.45 2.80 -8.51
C LEU A 84 -7.07 2.14 -8.57
N VAL A 85 -6.68 1.42 -7.51
CA VAL A 85 -5.43 0.65 -7.47
C VAL A 85 -5.43 -0.44 -8.52
N GLU A 86 -6.49 -1.25 -8.57
CA GLU A 86 -6.66 -2.31 -9.57
C GLU A 86 -6.61 -1.77 -11.00
N SER A 87 -7.32 -0.65 -11.25
CA SER A 87 -7.34 0.00 -12.57
C SER A 87 -5.93 0.44 -13.00
N ALA A 88 -5.17 1.06 -12.11
CA ALA A 88 -3.80 1.49 -12.42
C ALA A 88 -2.87 0.31 -12.67
N MET A 89 -2.96 -0.74 -11.84
CA MET A 89 -2.17 -1.97 -12.04
C MET A 89 -2.51 -2.67 -13.36
N SER A 90 -3.79 -2.69 -13.75
CA SER A 90 -4.25 -3.35 -14.98
C SER A 90 -3.80 -2.63 -16.26
N GLU A 91 -3.67 -1.30 -16.21
CA GLU A 91 -3.25 -0.49 -17.35
C GLU A 91 -1.72 -0.42 -17.50
N HIS A 92 -0.98 -0.57 -16.40
CA HIS A 92 0.47 -0.38 -16.42
C HIS A 92 1.20 -1.47 -17.22
N GLN A 93 2.16 -1.06 -18.05
CA GLN A 93 3.09 -1.98 -18.70
C GLN A 93 4.32 -2.20 -17.83
N VAL A 94 4.47 -3.41 -17.29
CA VAL A 94 5.55 -3.74 -16.35
C VAL A 94 6.92 -3.67 -17.02
N VAL A 95 7.86 -3.01 -16.34
CA VAL A 95 9.30 -3.10 -16.64
C VAL A 95 9.93 -4.04 -15.60
N ASP A 96 10.41 -5.20 -16.03
CA ASP A 96 10.84 -6.29 -15.13
C ASP A 96 12.10 -6.00 -14.32
N ASN A 97 13.08 -5.31 -14.90
CA ASN A 97 14.35 -4.98 -14.26
C ASN A 97 14.55 -3.45 -14.27
N PRO A 98 13.77 -2.70 -13.48
CA PRO A 98 13.75 -1.26 -13.56
C PRO A 98 15.03 -0.64 -13.00
N GLU A 99 15.50 0.40 -13.66
CA GLU A 99 16.44 1.36 -13.10
C GLU A 99 15.68 2.46 -12.34
N LEU A 100 16.42 3.32 -11.63
CA LEU A 100 15.82 4.41 -10.86
C LEU A 100 14.96 5.33 -11.73
N SER A 101 15.36 5.59 -12.98
CA SER A 101 14.58 6.39 -13.93
C SER A 101 13.21 5.77 -14.19
N ASP A 102 13.14 4.45 -14.38
CA ASP A 102 11.90 3.74 -14.67
C ASP A 102 10.94 3.81 -13.48
N ILE A 103 11.45 3.76 -12.25
CA ILE A 103 10.66 3.92 -11.03
C ILE A 103 10.08 5.34 -10.92
N ILE A 104 10.90 6.37 -11.20
CA ILE A 104 10.45 7.77 -11.17
C ILE A 104 9.41 8.04 -12.26
N GLU A 105 9.60 7.47 -13.46
CA GLU A 105 8.64 7.58 -14.55
C GLU A 105 7.33 6.85 -14.23
N THR A 106 7.42 5.66 -13.63
CA THR A 106 6.26 4.89 -13.14
C THR A 106 5.47 5.68 -12.10
N GLU A 107 6.13 6.35 -11.15
CA GLU A 107 5.47 7.21 -10.17
C GLU A 107 4.69 8.35 -10.85
N LYS A 108 5.33 9.06 -11.79
CA LYS A 108 4.70 10.17 -12.53
C LYS A 108 3.51 9.69 -13.37
N TRP A 109 3.67 8.58 -14.07
CA TRP A 109 2.62 7.96 -14.87
C TRP A 109 1.45 7.58 -13.98
N THR A 110 1.69 6.90 -12.86
CA THR A 110 0.65 6.43 -11.94
C THR A 110 -0.13 7.60 -11.36
N LYS A 111 0.54 8.67 -10.90
CA LYS A 111 -0.12 9.88 -10.40
C LYS A 111 -1.00 10.53 -11.47
N THR A 112 -0.50 10.64 -12.70
CA THR A 112 -1.26 11.22 -13.83
C THR A 112 -2.48 10.36 -14.17
N TYR A 113 -2.32 9.04 -14.20
CA TYR A 113 -3.40 8.10 -14.48
C TYR A 113 -4.52 8.20 -13.43
N ILE A 114 -4.16 8.18 -12.14
CA ILE A 114 -5.14 8.30 -11.05
C ILE A 114 -5.84 9.65 -11.10
N GLN A 115 -5.12 10.76 -11.33
CA GLN A 115 -5.74 12.08 -11.45
C GLN A 115 -6.78 12.11 -12.58
N HIS A 116 -6.44 11.55 -13.75
CA HIS A 116 -7.37 11.45 -14.86
C HIS A 116 -8.63 10.65 -14.49
N LYS A 117 -8.48 9.51 -13.80
CA LYS A 117 -9.61 8.70 -13.33
C LYS A 117 -10.50 9.45 -12.34
N LEU A 118 -9.90 10.19 -11.41
CA LEU A 118 -10.65 11.03 -10.48
C LEU A 118 -11.46 12.09 -11.25
N ASP A 119 -10.84 12.78 -12.19
CA ASP A 119 -11.49 13.84 -12.99
C ASP A 119 -12.66 13.28 -13.82
N GLU A 120 -12.51 12.12 -14.46
CA GLU A 120 -13.58 11.43 -15.20
C GLU A 120 -14.78 11.12 -14.30
N ASP A 121 -14.54 10.56 -13.11
CA ASP A 121 -15.60 10.22 -12.15
C ASP A 121 -16.28 11.46 -11.57
N PHE A 122 -15.57 12.58 -11.43
CA PHE A 122 -16.14 13.87 -11.02
C PHE A 122 -17.07 14.48 -12.07
N VAL A 123 -16.70 14.37 -13.35
CA VAL A 123 -17.54 14.84 -14.45
C VAL A 123 -18.85 14.05 -14.51
N ASN A 124 -18.81 12.74 -14.22
CA ASN A 124 -19.98 11.86 -14.24
C ASN A 124 -20.90 12.00 -13.00
N ARG A 125 -20.52 12.79 -11.98
CA ARG A 125 -21.33 13.04 -10.76
C ARG A 125 -22.08 14.39 -10.77
N LYS A 126 -21.95 15.21 -11.82
CA LYS A 126 -22.74 16.45 -12.03
C LYS A 126 -23.90 16.21 -12.99
#